data_AF-A0A4R2J4Q4-F1
#
_entry.id   AF-A0A4R2J4Q4-F1
#
_cell.length_a   1.000
_cell.length_b   1.000
_cell.length_c   1.000
_cell.angle_alpha   90.00
_cell.angle_beta   90.00
_cell.angle_gamma   90.00
#
_symmetry.space_group_name_H-M   'P 1'
#
loop_
_entity.id
_entity.type
_entity.pdbx_description
1 polymer ?
#
loop_
_entity_poly.entity_id
_entity_poly.type
_entity_poly.pdbx_seq_one_letter_code
_entity_poly.pdbx_strand_id
1 'polypeptide(L)'
;MAGAGQSVHKGPTAHGHRKATTDKNGRAERGLLLDSLVMEIACDESGSEGDNLIGGVTDVFAHASVHMSVESAAACVQEIRDRIRSPALEYKANHLLREKHRRVLLWLLDPAGPVAGHAWVHLTEKSFFLLGKVTELLGADEQTRDLYDAGPRRLGRGDWEALLKSFNDMMRRRNRDLVTHPNRMPTLDLLVPAIVRAVEHWGAPVTIVHDQQNLLTPDRVARLKDILGGRLIGLRLVDSRSDARVQIADFLAGVARKVASIELNGDGDPELTALLRPYVDPRSVWGDARSGRTLVGQV
;
A
#
# COMPACT_ATOMS: atom_id res chain seq x y z
N MET A 1 -77.81 45.31 -44.38
CA MET A 1 -78.88 44.48 -43.79
C MET A 1 -78.36 43.92 -42.48
N ALA A 2 -79.17 44.07 -41.42
CA ALA A 2 -78.95 43.65 -40.03
C ALA A 2 -78.87 42.11 -39.89
N GLY A 3 -78.41 41.50 -38.81
CA GLY A 3 -78.17 42.01 -37.46
C GLY A 3 -77.53 40.98 -36.51
N ALA A 4 -77.58 41.32 -35.23
CA ALA A 4 -76.87 40.78 -34.06
C ALA A 4 -77.36 39.39 -33.55
N GLY A 5 -76.58 38.81 -32.62
CA GLY A 5 -77.10 37.88 -31.61
C GLY A 5 -76.07 36.96 -30.93
N GLN A 6 -75.82 37.18 -29.63
CA GLN A 6 -74.97 36.40 -28.70
C GLN A 6 -75.62 35.07 -28.23
N SER A 7 -74.81 34.07 -27.82
CA SER A 7 -74.70 33.53 -26.43
C SER A 7 -74.35 32.02 -26.29
N VAL A 8 -73.14 31.74 -25.75
CA VAL A 8 -72.67 30.79 -24.70
C VAL A 8 -73.39 29.42 -24.43
N HIS A 9 -72.69 28.27 -24.50
CA HIS A 9 -72.10 27.48 -23.36
C HIS A 9 -71.57 26.05 -23.69
N LYS A 10 -70.28 25.82 -23.33
CA LYS A 10 -69.56 24.66 -22.70
C LYS A 10 -69.72 23.19 -23.14
N GLY A 11 -68.56 22.56 -23.40
CA GLY A 11 -68.24 21.14 -23.20
C GLY A 11 -66.70 20.92 -23.11
N PRO A 12 -66.16 19.98 -22.29
CA PRO A 12 -64.71 19.91 -21.94
C PRO A 12 -63.95 18.71 -22.56
N THR A 13 -62.59 18.72 -22.48
CA THR A 13 -61.58 17.61 -22.45
C THR A 13 -60.31 18.00 -23.24
N ALA A 14 -59.06 17.60 -22.96
CA ALA A 14 -58.37 16.93 -21.86
C ALA A 14 -56.86 17.29 -21.95
N HIS A 15 -56.17 17.28 -20.79
CA HIS A 15 -54.72 17.52 -20.64
C HIS A 15 -53.84 16.44 -21.30
N GLY A 16 -52.85 16.86 -22.09
CA GLY A 16 -51.71 16.03 -22.49
C GLY A 16 -50.46 16.37 -21.68
N HIS A 17 -50.16 15.58 -20.65
CA HIS A 17 -48.84 15.54 -20.01
C HIS A 17 -48.12 14.26 -20.46
N ARG A 18 -47.16 14.37 -21.39
CA ARG A 18 -46.18 13.30 -21.60
C ARG A 18 -45.09 13.47 -20.53
N LYS A 19 -45.17 12.65 -19.48
CA LYS A 19 -44.02 12.41 -18.59
C LYS A 19 -42.96 11.66 -19.39
N ALA A 20 -41.81 12.29 -19.58
CA ALA A 20 -40.60 11.59 -19.97
C ALA A 20 -40.27 10.57 -18.88
N THR A 21 -40.40 9.28 -19.22
CA THR A 21 -39.90 8.17 -18.42
C THR A 21 -38.38 8.26 -18.40
N THR A 22 -37.83 8.72 -17.28
CA THR A 22 -36.39 8.73 -17.04
C THR A 22 -35.87 7.31 -16.90
N ASP A 23 -34.87 7.04 -17.74
CA ASP A 23 -34.12 5.81 -17.89
C ASP A 23 -33.34 5.45 -16.62
N LYS A 24 -34.01 4.74 -15.69
CA LYS A 24 -33.39 4.20 -14.47
C LYS A 24 -32.49 3.00 -14.77
N ASN A 25 -32.75 2.26 -15.85
CA ASN A 25 -31.98 1.08 -16.24
C ASN A 25 -30.60 1.48 -16.81
N GLY A 26 -30.52 2.51 -17.67
CA GLY A 26 -29.25 2.94 -18.24
C GLY A 26 -28.23 3.51 -17.23
N ARG A 27 -28.70 4.04 -16.08
CA ARG A 27 -27.82 4.49 -14.98
C ARG A 27 -27.30 3.34 -14.13
N ALA A 28 -28.15 2.34 -13.86
CA ALA A 28 -27.77 1.16 -13.09
C ALA A 28 -26.81 0.26 -13.87
N GLU A 29 -27.05 0.05 -15.17
CA GLU A 29 -26.14 -0.70 -16.04
C GLU A 29 -24.80 0.02 -16.26
N ARG A 30 -24.79 1.35 -16.39
CA ARG A 30 -23.54 2.13 -16.42
C ARG A 30 -22.78 2.08 -15.09
N GLY A 31 -23.48 2.08 -13.95
CA GLY A 31 -22.87 1.92 -12.63
C GLY A 31 -22.21 0.56 -12.46
N LEU A 32 -22.89 -0.53 -12.87
CA LEU A 32 -22.37 -1.90 -12.86
C LEU A 32 -21.18 -2.08 -13.82
N LEU A 33 -21.21 -1.45 -14.99
CA LEU A 33 -20.08 -1.47 -15.95
C LEU A 33 -18.88 -0.68 -15.42
N LEU A 34 -19.10 0.47 -14.76
CA LEU A 34 -18.03 1.24 -14.11
C LEU A 34 -17.42 0.49 -12.93
N ASP A 35 -18.22 -0.20 -12.11
CA ASP A 35 -17.72 -1.05 -11.02
C ASP A 35 -16.90 -2.25 -11.55
N SER A 36 -17.21 -2.77 -12.73
CA SER A 36 -16.42 -3.83 -13.38
C SER A 36 -15.12 -3.35 -14.04
N LEU A 37 -14.95 -2.03 -14.22
CA LEU A 37 -13.78 -1.41 -14.86
C LEU A 37 -12.75 -0.90 -13.84
N VAL A 38 -13.10 -0.85 -12.55
CA VAL A 38 -12.21 -0.37 -11.50
C VAL A 38 -11.59 -1.56 -10.78
N MET A 39 -10.26 -1.63 -10.81
CA MET A 39 -9.52 -2.70 -10.14
C MET A 39 -9.53 -2.48 -8.62
N GLU A 40 -10.00 -3.45 -7.85
CA GLU A 40 -9.90 -3.41 -6.38
C GLU A 40 -8.67 -4.19 -5.90
N ILE A 41 -7.74 -3.52 -5.23
CA ILE A 41 -6.55 -4.13 -4.63
C ILE A 41 -6.63 -4.10 -3.11
N ALA A 42 -6.08 -5.11 -2.46
CA ALA A 42 -5.92 -5.16 -1.01
C ALA A 42 -4.48 -4.90 -0.60
N CYS A 43 -4.28 -4.12 0.46
CA CYS A 43 -2.96 -3.69 0.91
C CYS A 43 -2.78 -3.88 2.42
N ASP A 44 -1.53 -4.09 2.81
CA ASP A 44 -1.09 -4.00 4.19
C ASP A 44 0.41 -3.66 4.26
N GLU A 45 0.89 -3.24 5.43
CA GLU A 45 2.29 -2.92 5.66
C GLU A 45 2.92 -3.67 6.84
N SER A 46 4.24 -3.75 6.83
CA SER A 46 5.03 -4.29 7.93
C SER A 46 6.27 -3.45 8.18
N GLY A 47 6.70 -3.39 9.44
CA GLY A 47 7.86 -2.58 9.86
C GLY A 47 7.55 -1.08 10.02
N SER A 48 6.28 -0.69 10.07
CA SER A 48 5.89 0.67 10.44
C SER A 48 6.05 0.88 11.96
N GLU A 49 6.85 1.86 12.34
CA GLU A 49 7.06 2.27 13.75
C GLU A 49 6.76 3.78 13.89
N GLY A 50 5.79 4.25 13.11
CA GLY A 50 5.47 5.67 12.98
C GLY A 50 6.66 6.44 12.42
N ASP A 51 7.08 7.47 13.13
CA ASP A 51 8.22 8.32 12.77
C ASP A 51 9.57 7.84 13.36
N ASN A 52 9.60 6.66 13.99
CA ASN A 52 10.81 6.07 14.55
C ASN A 52 11.50 5.17 13.51
N LEU A 53 12.36 5.75 12.68
CA LEU A 53 13.03 5.06 11.59
C LEU A 53 14.39 4.45 12.00
N ILE A 54 15.05 5.00 13.02
CA ILE A 54 16.35 4.55 13.55
C ILE A 54 16.24 4.23 15.04
N GLY A 55 16.89 3.15 15.48
CA GLY A 55 16.82 2.66 16.87
C GLY A 55 15.48 2.00 17.22
N GLY A 56 14.66 1.69 16.20
CA GLY A 56 13.48 0.84 16.33
C GLY A 56 13.82 -0.65 16.24
N VAL A 57 12.79 -1.49 16.26
CA VAL A 57 12.91 -2.95 16.15
C VAL A 57 13.16 -3.37 14.69
N THR A 58 12.78 -2.54 13.73
CA THR A 58 12.81 -2.88 12.30
C THR A 58 13.63 -1.88 11.49
N ASP A 59 14.51 -2.40 10.64
CA ASP A 59 15.39 -1.70 9.70
C ASP A 59 14.78 -1.54 8.29
N VAL A 60 13.79 -2.39 7.98
CA VAL A 60 13.07 -2.41 6.71
C VAL A 60 11.58 -2.17 6.95
N PHE A 61 10.97 -1.39 6.07
CA PHE A 61 9.54 -1.27 5.88
C PHE A 61 9.13 -2.00 4.59
N ALA A 62 7.98 -2.67 4.61
CA ALA A 62 7.39 -3.30 3.44
C ALA A 62 5.91 -2.92 3.34
N HIS A 63 5.45 -2.64 2.12
CA HIS A 63 4.03 -2.49 1.81
C HIS A 63 3.69 -3.46 0.71
N ALA A 64 2.78 -4.39 1.00
CA ALA A 64 2.29 -5.36 0.05
C ALA A 64 0.93 -4.92 -0.50
N SER A 65 0.72 -5.22 -1.78
CA SER A 65 -0.56 -5.04 -2.45
C SER A 65 -0.88 -6.29 -3.26
N VAL A 66 -2.15 -6.70 -3.26
CA VAL A 66 -2.62 -7.87 -4.00
C VAL A 66 -3.86 -7.55 -4.81
N HIS A 67 -3.92 -8.10 -6.02
CA HIS A 67 -5.11 -8.10 -6.86
C HIS A 67 -5.62 -9.55 -6.99
N MET A 68 -6.53 -9.91 -6.10
CA MET A 68 -7.15 -11.23 -6.02
C MET A 68 -8.66 -11.08 -5.78
N SER A 69 -9.44 -12.06 -6.25
CA SER A 69 -10.83 -12.19 -5.80
C SER A 69 -10.88 -12.57 -4.32
N VAL A 70 -12.00 -12.27 -3.67
CA VAL A 70 -12.23 -12.63 -2.26
C VAL A 70 -12.19 -14.14 -2.08
N GLU A 71 -12.75 -14.89 -3.04
CA GLU A 71 -12.82 -16.35 -3.03
C GLU A 71 -11.43 -16.98 -3.15
N SER A 72 -10.61 -16.52 -4.10
CA SER A 72 -9.25 -17.03 -4.29
C SER A 72 -8.35 -16.71 -3.09
N ALA A 73 -8.48 -15.51 -2.52
CA ALA A 73 -7.75 -15.14 -1.31
C ALA A 73 -8.20 -15.99 -0.11
N ALA A 74 -9.50 -16.21 0.08
CA ALA A 74 -10.02 -17.06 1.15
C ALA A 74 -9.54 -18.52 1.03
N ALA A 75 -9.55 -19.08 -0.18
CA ALA A 75 -9.01 -20.42 -0.45
C ALA A 75 -7.50 -20.49 -0.14
N CYS A 76 -6.73 -19.47 -0.54
CA CYS A 76 -5.31 -19.38 -0.22
C CYS A 76 -5.05 -19.30 1.29
N VAL A 77 -5.80 -18.45 2.02
CA VAL A 77 -5.71 -18.36 3.48
C VAL A 77 -6.04 -19.70 4.14
N GLN A 78 -7.07 -20.40 3.66
CA GLN A 78 -7.45 -21.71 4.19
C GLN A 78 -6.33 -22.74 3.98
N GLU A 79 -5.75 -22.79 2.78
CA GLU A 79 -4.63 -23.69 2.47
C GLU A 79 -3.39 -23.39 3.33
N ILE A 80 -3.09 -22.10 3.59
CA ILE A 80 -2.03 -21.70 4.53
C ILE A 80 -2.31 -22.30 5.92
N ARG A 81 -3.54 -22.16 6.42
CA ARG A 81 -3.95 -22.68 7.74
C ARG A 81 -3.83 -24.21 7.80
N ASP A 82 -4.28 -24.90 6.76
CA ASP A 82 -4.26 -26.37 6.68
C ASP A 82 -2.83 -26.94 6.62
N ARG A 83 -1.90 -26.20 5.98
CA ARG A 83 -0.48 -26.58 5.94
C ARG A 83 0.27 -26.30 7.24
N ILE A 84 -0.05 -25.21 7.93
CA ILE A 84 0.59 -24.84 9.20
C ILE A 84 0.16 -25.79 10.34
N ARG A 85 -1.09 -26.28 10.32
CA ARG A 85 -1.68 -27.18 11.33
C ARG A 85 -1.47 -26.70 12.77
N SER A 86 -1.75 -25.43 13.03
CA SER A 86 -1.65 -24.83 14.36
C SER A 86 -3.04 -24.45 14.90
N PRO A 87 -3.26 -24.48 16.23
CA PRO A 87 -4.54 -24.09 16.83
C PRO A 87 -4.73 -22.56 16.93
N ALA A 88 -3.84 -21.76 16.32
CA ALA A 88 -3.90 -20.30 16.43
C ALA A 88 -5.06 -19.73 15.59
N LEU A 89 -5.88 -18.88 16.22
CA LEU A 89 -6.99 -18.15 15.57
C LEU A 89 -6.50 -16.96 14.72
N GLU A 90 -5.25 -16.53 14.92
CA GLU A 90 -4.62 -15.44 14.18
C GLU A 90 -3.20 -15.83 13.75
N TYR A 91 -2.95 -15.73 12.45
CA TYR A 91 -1.66 -16.01 11.85
C TYR A 91 -1.08 -14.70 11.34
N LYS A 92 -0.21 -14.08 12.13
CA LYS A 92 0.66 -12.99 11.63
C LYS A 92 1.88 -13.59 10.93
N ALA A 93 2.54 -12.82 10.07
CA ALA A 93 3.75 -13.25 9.36
C ALA A 93 4.83 -13.90 10.26
N ASN A 94 4.97 -13.47 11.51
CA ASN A 94 5.90 -14.08 12.49
C ASN A 94 5.63 -15.57 12.77
N HIS A 95 4.41 -16.06 12.53
CA HIS A 95 4.09 -17.49 12.63
C HIS A 95 4.60 -18.25 11.41
N LEU A 96 4.46 -17.70 10.20
CA LEU A 96 4.93 -18.32 8.95
C LEU A 96 6.45 -18.34 8.81
N LEU A 97 7.13 -17.35 9.38
CA LEU A 97 8.59 -17.20 9.32
C LEU A 97 9.36 -18.18 10.23
N ARG A 98 8.66 -19.06 10.97
CA ARG A 98 9.32 -20.12 11.74
C ARG A 98 9.82 -21.21 10.79
N GLU A 99 11.00 -21.75 11.06
CA GLU A 99 11.67 -22.77 10.23
C GLU A 99 10.74 -23.95 9.85
N LYS A 100 9.93 -24.43 10.81
CA LYS A 100 8.95 -25.50 10.59
C LYS A 100 7.88 -25.20 9.52
N HIS A 101 7.69 -23.94 9.14
CA HIS A 101 6.71 -23.51 8.14
C HIS A 101 7.36 -23.04 6.83
N ARG A 102 8.68 -23.22 6.67
CA ARG A 102 9.43 -22.90 5.43
C ARG A 102 8.73 -23.42 4.17
N ARG A 103 8.26 -24.67 4.19
CA ARG A 103 7.57 -25.28 3.04
C ARG A 103 6.32 -24.52 2.59
N VAL A 104 5.64 -23.83 3.52
CA VAL A 104 4.47 -23.00 3.20
C VAL A 104 4.91 -21.70 2.54
N LEU A 105 6.01 -21.09 3.00
CA LEU A 105 6.59 -19.90 2.36
C LEU A 105 7.06 -20.19 0.94
N LEU A 106 7.77 -21.31 0.74
CA LEU A 106 8.23 -21.73 -0.58
C LEU A 106 7.04 -21.94 -1.53
N TRP A 107 6.00 -22.64 -1.07
CA TRP A 107 4.77 -22.85 -1.86
C TRP A 107 4.03 -21.54 -2.18
N LEU A 108 3.94 -20.63 -1.21
CA LEU A 108 3.26 -19.36 -1.38
C LEU A 108 3.95 -18.53 -2.47
N LEU A 109 5.27 -18.39 -2.39
CA LEU A 109 6.07 -17.55 -3.30
C LEU A 109 6.45 -18.25 -4.61
N ASP A 110 6.20 -19.56 -4.73
CA ASP A 110 6.51 -20.34 -5.93
C ASP A 110 5.92 -19.67 -7.20
N PRO A 111 6.59 -19.75 -8.37
CA PRO A 111 6.04 -19.24 -9.62
C PRO A 111 4.70 -19.87 -10.04
N ALA A 112 4.41 -21.10 -9.57
CA ALA A 112 3.11 -21.76 -9.71
C ALA A 112 2.23 -21.61 -8.44
N GLY A 113 2.66 -20.79 -7.48
CA GLY A 113 1.98 -20.50 -6.24
C GLY A 113 0.78 -19.56 -6.41
N PRO A 114 -0.08 -19.46 -5.38
CA PRO A 114 -1.37 -18.78 -5.49
C PRO A 114 -1.29 -17.26 -5.60
N VAL A 115 -0.15 -16.64 -5.26
CA VAL A 115 0.03 -15.19 -5.34
C VAL A 115 0.87 -14.75 -6.55
N ALA A 116 1.39 -15.70 -7.34
CA ALA A 116 2.16 -15.41 -8.54
C ALA A 116 1.34 -14.57 -9.52
N GLY A 117 1.87 -13.41 -9.93
CA GLY A 117 1.17 -12.46 -10.81
C GLY A 117 0.03 -11.67 -10.14
N HIS A 118 -0.26 -11.94 -8.86
CA HIS A 118 -1.33 -11.30 -8.08
C HIS A 118 -0.82 -10.44 -6.93
N ALA A 119 0.49 -10.39 -6.71
CA ALA A 119 1.10 -9.72 -5.58
C ALA A 119 2.25 -8.79 -6.01
N TRP A 120 2.39 -7.70 -5.26
CA TRP A 120 3.45 -6.70 -5.44
C TRP A 120 3.86 -6.11 -4.10
N VAL A 121 5.16 -5.96 -3.87
CA VAL A 121 5.74 -5.48 -2.62
C VAL A 121 6.69 -4.32 -2.87
N HIS A 122 6.45 -3.19 -2.23
CA HIS A 122 7.40 -2.10 -2.15
C HIS A 122 8.21 -2.21 -0.86
N LEU A 123 9.54 -2.19 -0.97
CA LEU A 123 10.46 -2.21 0.17
C LEU A 123 11.11 -0.85 0.37
N THR A 124 11.33 -0.50 1.64
CA THR A 124 12.10 0.68 2.03
C THR A 124 13.11 0.32 3.11
N GLU A 125 14.39 0.51 2.80
CA GLU A 125 15.46 0.52 3.79
C GLU A 125 15.41 1.85 4.56
N LYS A 126 15.15 1.78 5.87
CA LYS A 126 14.84 2.98 6.67
C LYS A 126 16.03 3.93 6.84
N SER A 127 17.23 3.39 7.03
CA SER A 127 18.47 4.16 7.17
C SER A 127 18.77 4.95 5.89
N PHE A 128 18.65 4.31 4.73
CA PHE A 128 18.84 4.96 3.43
C PHE A 128 17.75 6.00 3.15
N PHE A 129 16.49 5.68 3.42
CA PHE A 129 15.39 6.65 3.31
C PHE A 129 15.63 7.88 4.19
N LEU A 130 16.00 7.67 5.46
CA LEU A 130 16.25 8.78 6.38
C LEU A 130 17.44 9.63 5.93
N LEU A 131 18.51 8.99 5.46
CA LEU A 131 19.65 9.72 4.88
C LEU A 131 19.22 10.56 3.67
N GLY A 132 18.34 10.03 2.80
CA GLY A 132 17.74 10.80 1.71
C GLY A 132 17.02 12.07 2.19
N LYS A 133 16.39 12.02 3.37
CA LYS A 133 15.79 13.22 3.99
C LYS A 133 16.81 14.18 4.58
N VAL A 134 17.94 13.68 5.06
CA VAL A 134 19.07 14.52 5.50
C VAL A 134 19.63 15.29 4.30
N THR A 135 19.90 14.59 3.20
CA THR A 135 20.48 15.18 1.99
C THR A 135 19.51 16.12 1.28
N GLU A 136 18.22 15.79 1.22
CA GLU A 136 17.15 16.69 0.73
C GLU A 136 17.16 18.02 1.50
N LEU A 137 17.27 17.97 2.84
CA LEU A 137 17.33 19.18 3.67
C LEU A 137 18.57 20.02 3.38
N LEU A 138 19.69 19.38 3.03
CA LEU A 138 20.96 20.03 2.72
C LEU A 138 21.10 20.45 1.24
N GLY A 139 20.12 20.11 0.38
CA GLY A 139 20.21 20.31 -1.07
C GLY A 139 21.29 19.46 -1.74
N ALA A 140 21.54 18.27 -1.19
CA ALA A 140 22.62 17.35 -1.56
C ALA A 140 22.09 15.95 -1.93
N ASP A 141 20.90 15.87 -2.52
CA ASP A 141 20.19 14.61 -2.83
C ASP A 141 21.05 13.64 -3.66
N GLU A 142 21.83 14.18 -4.61
CA GLU A 142 22.70 13.40 -5.50
C GLU A 142 23.83 12.67 -4.73
N GLN A 143 24.22 13.17 -3.54
CA GLN A 143 25.26 12.56 -2.70
C GLN A 143 24.74 11.46 -1.75
N THR A 144 23.43 11.18 -1.73
CA THR A 144 22.82 10.24 -0.76
C THR A 144 23.48 8.87 -0.77
N ARG A 145 23.72 8.29 -1.94
CA ARG A 145 24.32 6.96 -2.08
C ARG A 145 25.78 6.94 -1.63
N ASP A 146 26.57 7.92 -2.06
CA ASP A 146 27.97 8.06 -1.66
C ASP A 146 28.12 8.22 -0.14
N LEU A 147 27.24 9.01 0.47
CA LEU A 147 27.21 9.20 1.92
C LEU A 147 26.78 7.92 2.66
N TYR A 148 25.82 7.17 2.12
CA TYR A 148 25.40 5.89 2.69
C TYR A 148 26.59 4.91 2.73
N ASP A 149 27.35 4.81 1.64
CA ASP A 149 28.48 3.88 1.51
C ASP A 149 29.74 4.33 2.28
N ALA A 150 29.98 5.64 2.36
CA ALA A 150 31.19 6.18 2.99
C ALA A 150 31.00 6.50 4.48
N GLY A 151 29.79 6.87 4.89
CA GLY A 151 29.46 7.36 6.24
C GLY A 151 29.92 6.42 7.36
N PRO A 152 29.44 5.15 7.40
CA PRO A 152 29.84 4.18 8.42
C PRO A 152 31.36 3.92 8.46
N ARG A 153 32.06 4.02 7.33
CA ARG A 153 33.51 3.81 7.23
C ARG A 153 34.32 5.01 7.71
N ARG A 154 33.84 6.23 7.45
CA ARG A 154 34.55 7.48 7.79
C ARG A 154 34.31 7.92 9.23
N LEU A 155 33.07 7.77 9.72
CA LEU A 155 32.69 8.19 11.07
C LEU A 155 32.73 7.03 12.08
N GLY A 156 32.78 5.78 11.60
CA GLY A 156 32.52 4.61 12.43
C GLY A 156 31.03 4.33 12.57
N ARG A 157 30.67 3.05 12.74
CA ARG A 157 29.26 2.62 12.76
C ARG A 157 28.44 3.28 13.86
N GLY A 158 29.00 3.39 15.07
CA GLY A 158 28.31 3.98 16.23
C GLY A 158 27.98 5.46 16.03
N ASP A 159 28.97 6.26 15.61
CA ASP A 159 28.76 7.70 15.40
C ASP A 159 27.87 7.98 14.19
N TRP A 160 27.94 7.15 13.14
CA TRP A 160 27.03 7.22 12.01
C TRP A 160 25.57 6.96 12.41
N GLU A 161 25.33 5.90 13.19
CA GLU A 161 24.00 5.59 13.71
C GLU A 161 23.50 6.71 14.63
N ALA A 162 24.36 7.24 15.50
CA ALA A 162 24.03 8.36 16.38
C ALA A 162 23.65 9.63 15.59
N LEU A 163 24.32 9.93 14.48
CA LEU A 163 23.98 11.03 13.58
C LEU A 163 22.58 10.84 12.99
N LEU A 164 22.31 9.68 12.39
CA LEU A 164 21.00 9.39 11.79
C LEU A 164 19.90 9.42 12.85
N LYS A 165 20.16 8.85 14.03
CA LYS A 165 19.24 8.89 15.17
C LYS A 165 18.95 10.34 15.61
N SER A 166 19.96 11.19 15.68
CA SER A 166 19.81 12.59 16.09
C SER A 166 18.93 13.37 15.10
N PHE A 167 19.14 13.16 13.80
CA PHE A 167 18.28 13.73 12.77
C PHE A 167 16.84 13.19 12.86
N ASN A 168 16.69 11.88 13.07
CA ASN A 168 15.38 11.28 13.28
C ASN A 168 14.66 11.97 14.44
N ASP A 169 15.28 12.05 15.62
CA ASP A 169 14.69 12.63 16.83
C ASP A 169 14.30 14.11 16.63
N MET A 170 15.10 14.87 15.87
CA MET A 170 14.78 16.24 15.46
C MET A 170 13.49 16.29 14.62
N MET A 171 13.38 15.43 13.60
CA MET A 171 12.20 15.39 12.73
C MET A 171 10.94 14.94 13.48
N ARG A 172 11.09 14.02 14.44
CA ARG A 172 9.98 13.58 15.32
C ARG A 172 9.46 14.73 16.19
N ARG A 173 10.35 15.54 16.76
CA ARG A 173 9.97 16.75 17.53
C ARG A 173 9.20 17.73 16.64
N ARG A 174 9.75 18.03 15.45
CA ARG A 174 9.09 18.91 14.47
C ARG A 174 7.69 18.40 14.10
N ASN A 175 7.51 17.10 13.89
CA ASN A 175 6.20 16.53 13.55
C ASN A 175 5.18 16.63 14.71
N ARG A 176 5.62 16.56 15.97
CA ARG A 176 4.74 16.78 17.14
C ARG A 176 4.29 18.23 17.28
N ASP A 177 5.14 19.18 16.90
CA ASP A 177 4.78 20.60 16.92
C ASP A 177 3.79 20.96 15.78
N LEU A 178 3.64 20.08 14.78
CA LEU A 178 2.68 20.22 13.68
C LEU A 178 1.25 19.73 14.02
N VAL A 179 0.92 19.45 15.29
CA VAL A 179 -0.45 19.16 15.77
C VAL A 179 -1.47 20.24 15.37
N THR A 180 -1.00 21.42 14.94
CA THR A 180 -1.81 22.54 14.43
C THR A 180 -2.20 22.45 12.94
N HIS A 181 -1.69 21.47 12.17
CA HIS A 181 -1.89 21.37 10.71
C HIS A 181 -2.24 19.93 10.26
N PRO A 182 -3.50 19.48 10.42
CA PRO A 182 -3.93 18.09 10.16
C PRO A 182 -3.70 17.64 8.71
N ASN A 183 -3.50 18.59 7.79
CA ASN A 183 -3.34 18.33 6.37
C ASN A 183 -1.87 18.17 5.90
N ARG A 184 -0.85 18.30 6.76
CA ARG A 184 0.56 18.08 6.37
C ARG A 184 0.95 16.61 6.50
N MET A 185 1.52 16.07 5.42
CA MET A 185 2.12 14.74 5.42
C MET A 185 3.36 14.71 6.34
N PRO A 186 3.52 13.69 7.20
CA PRO A 186 4.76 13.54 7.98
C PRO A 186 5.96 13.45 7.05
N THR A 187 7.04 14.16 7.35
CA THR A 187 8.26 14.14 6.50
C THR A 187 8.89 12.75 6.42
N LEU A 188 8.66 11.92 7.45
CA LEU A 188 9.15 10.55 7.58
C LEU A 188 8.08 9.50 7.25
N ASP A 189 7.10 9.85 6.43
CA ASP A 189 6.04 8.95 5.99
C ASP A 189 6.56 7.94 4.96
N LEU A 190 6.49 6.65 5.30
CA LEU A 190 6.83 5.54 4.41
C LEU A 190 5.62 4.97 3.67
N LEU A 191 4.41 5.17 4.21
CA LEU A 191 3.19 4.54 3.74
C LEU A 191 2.66 5.22 2.49
N VAL A 192 2.53 6.55 2.48
CA VAL A 192 1.95 7.22 1.30
C VAL A 192 2.79 7.06 0.05
N PRO A 193 4.13 7.22 0.09
CA PRO A 193 4.96 6.89 -1.06
C PRO A 193 4.70 5.44 -1.52
N ALA A 194 4.63 4.48 -0.61
CA ALA A 194 4.39 3.08 -0.97
C ALA A 194 3.00 2.82 -1.57
N ILE A 195 1.95 3.50 -1.11
CA ILE A 195 0.62 3.43 -1.73
C ILE A 195 0.67 4.00 -3.15
N VAL A 196 1.38 5.11 -3.37
CA VAL A 196 1.58 5.67 -4.72
C VAL A 196 2.26 4.63 -5.63
N ARG A 197 3.28 3.90 -5.13
CA ARG A 197 3.93 2.81 -5.88
C ARG A 197 2.95 1.70 -6.24
N ALA A 198 2.07 1.30 -5.32
CA ALA A 198 1.06 0.27 -5.58
C ALA A 198 0.06 0.71 -6.66
N VAL A 199 -0.44 1.94 -6.60
CA VAL A 199 -1.36 2.49 -7.61
C VAL A 199 -0.67 2.62 -8.98
N GLU A 200 0.61 2.99 -9.01
CA GLU A 200 1.40 3.03 -10.26
C GLU A 200 1.59 1.64 -10.88
N HIS A 201 1.81 0.61 -10.05
CA HIS A 201 2.02 -0.75 -10.54
C HIS A 201 0.76 -1.37 -11.13
N TRP A 202 -0.35 -1.36 -10.37
CA TRP A 202 -1.59 -2.01 -10.78
C TRP A 202 -2.33 -1.26 -11.89
N GLY A 203 -1.99 0.01 -12.09
CA GLY A 203 -2.56 0.83 -13.16
C GLY A 203 -3.94 1.38 -12.82
N ALA A 204 -4.24 2.56 -13.35
CA ALA A 204 -5.46 3.30 -13.04
C ALA A 204 -6.66 2.90 -13.92
N PRO A 205 -7.91 2.99 -13.41
CA PRO A 205 -8.30 3.40 -12.05
C PRO A 205 -8.35 2.24 -11.04
N VAL A 206 -7.95 2.50 -9.77
CA VAL A 206 -8.03 1.52 -8.66
C VAL A 206 -8.86 1.98 -7.47
N THR A 207 -9.43 1.02 -6.75
CA THR A 207 -9.88 1.14 -5.36
C THR A 207 -8.98 0.34 -4.43
N ILE A 208 -8.69 0.88 -3.25
CA ILE A 208 -7.83 0.24 -2.26
C ILE A 208 -8.66 -0.20 -1.06
N VAL A 209 -8.43 -1.45 -0.66
CA VAL A 209 -8.84 -2.02 0.61
C VAL A 209 -7.59 -2.14 1.46
N HIS A 210 -7.51 -1.43 2.56
CA HIS A 210 -6.31 -1.43 3.40
C HIS A 210 -6.65 -1.99 4.79
N ASP A 211 -5.70 -2.67 5.44
CA ASP A 211 -5.85 -2.96 6.88
C ASP A 211 -5.94 -1.65 7.69
N GLN A 212 -6.38 -1.76 8.94
CA GLN A 212 -6.48 -0.63 9.85
C GLN A 212 -5.12 0.04 10.05
N GLN A 213 -5.05 1.30 9.64
CA GLN A 213 -3.84 2.11 9.76
C GLN A 213 -4.19 3.50 10.29
N ASN A 214 -3.71 3.80 11.50
CA ASN A 214 -3.92 5.07 12.21
C ASN A 214 -3.47 6.29 11.41
N LEU A 215 -2.46 6.13 10.55
CA LEU A 215 -1.97 7.18 9.67
C LEU A 215 -2.94 7.53 8.53
N LEU A 216 -3.85 6.64 8.13
CA LEU A 216 -4.80 6.87 7.03
C LEU A 216 -6.10 7.54 7.49
N THR A 217 -5.96 8.69 8.15
CA THR A 217 -7.10 9.56 8.51
C THR A 217 -7.88 10.01 7.25
N PRO A 218 -9.18 10.39 7.37
CA PRO A 218 -9.97 10.86 6.23
C PRO A 218 -9.31 12.00 5.42
N ASP A 219 -8.70 12.98 6.09
CA ASP A 219 -8.01 14.10 5.44
C ASP A 219 -6.80 13.62 4.62
N ARG A 220 -6.03 12.67 5.18
CA ARG A 220 -4.90 12.07 4.47
C ARG A 220 -5.33 11.22 3.28
N VAL A 221 -6.47 10.52 3.38
CA VAL A 221 -7.08 9.80 2.25
C VAL A 221 -7.52 10.78 1.17
N ALA A 222 -8.14 11.91 1.54
CA ALA A 222 -8.52 12.95 0.58
C ALA A 222 -7.29 13.52 -0.16
N ARG A 223 -6.23 13.86 0.58
CA ARG A 223 -4.97 14.33 -0.01
C ARG A 223 -4.33 13.29 -0.93
N LEU A 224 -4.37 12.02 -0.56
CA LEU A 224 -3.88 10.93 -1.41
C LEU A 224 -4.66 10.86 -2.73
N LYS A 225 -5.99 11.03 -2.69
CA LYS A 225 -6.81 11.13 -3.90
C LYS A 225 -6.45 12.35 -4.74
N ASP A 226 -6.13 13.49 -4.13
CA ASP A 226 -5.68 14.68 -4.88
C ASP A 226 -4.35 14.43 -5.59
N ILE A 227 -3.39 13.77 -4.92
CA ILE A 227 -2.06 13.43 -5.49
C ILE A 227 -2.21 12.44 -6.66
N LEU A 228 -3.07 11.44 -6.50
CA LEU A 228 -3.23 10.36 -7.50
C LEU A 228 -4.24 10.73 -8.59
N GLY A 229 -5.10 11.72 -8.36
CA GLY A 229 -6.17 12.13 -9.26
C GLY A 229 -7.13 10.98 -9.55
N GLY A 230 -7.62 10.90 -10.79
CA GLY A 230 -8.50 9.82 -11.25
C GLY A 230 -7.91 8.41 -11.21
N ARG A 231 -6.64 8.26 -10.78
CA ARG A 231 -6.01 6.95 -10.59
C ARG A 231 -6.48 6.23 -9.34
N LEU A 232 -6.82 6.97 -8.27
CA LEU A 232 -7.36 6.40 -7.04
C LEU A 232 -8.82 6.85 -6.86
N ILE A 233 -9.74 5.92 -7.07
CA ILE A 233 -11.18 6.18 -6.93
C ILE A 233 -11.59 6.18 -5.46
N GLY A 234 -11.08 5.21 -4.69
CA GLY A 234 -11.49 4.98 -3.31
C GLY A 234 -10.40 4.31 -2.49
N LEU A 235 -10.39 4.58 -1.19
CA LEU A 235 -9.61 3.85 -0.20
C LEU A 235 -10.53 3.61 1.00
N ARG A 236 -10.65 2.36 1.42
CA ARG A 236 -11.40 1.97 2.63
C ARG A 236 -10.50 1.16 3.57
N LEU A 237 -10.64 1.40 4.86
CA LEU A 237 -9.97 0.64 5.91
C LEU A 237 -10.89 -0.49 6.38
N VAL A 238 -10.36 -1.70 6.54
CA VAL A 238 -11.09 -2.86 7.04
C VAL A 238 -10.30 -3.56 8.13
N ASP A 239 -10.99 -4.35 8.96
CA ASP A 239 -10.32 -5.30 9.84
C ASP A 239 -9.76 -6.45 8.98
N SER A 240 -8.47 -6.75 9.10
CA SER A 240 -7.83 -7.87 8.38
C SER A 240 -8.57 -9.20 8.53
N ARG A 241 -9.24 -9.49 9.66
CA ARG A 241 -10.03 -10.72 9.84
C ARG A 241 -11.28 -10.76 8.97
N SER A 242 -11.74 -9.62 8.46
CA SER A 242 -12.95 -9.48 7.64
C SER A 242 -12.69 -9.55 6.13
N ASP A 243 -11.45 -9.42 5.67
CA ASP A 243 -11.09 -9.50 4.25
C ASP A 243 -9.86 -10.40 4.05
N ALA A 244 -10.06 -11.56 3.42
CA ALA A 244 -8.99 -12.53 3.20
C ALA A 244 -7.86 -11.98 2.32
N ARG A 245 -8.13 -11.00 1.45
CA ARG A 245 -7.11 -10.38 0.60
C ARG A 245 -6.14 -9.53 1.43
N VAL A 246 -6.67 -8.84 2.45
CA VAL A 246 -5.84 -8.11 3.42
C VAL A 246 -4.98 -9.06 4.24
N GLN A 247 -5.49 -10.24 4.63
CA GLN A 247 -4.64 -11.26 5.27
C GLN A 247 -3.49 -11.74 4.37
N ILE A 248 -3.73 -11.93 3.06
CA ILE A 248 -2.64 -12.25 2.13
C ILE A 248 -1.64 -11.10 2.03
N ALA A 249 -2.10 -9.85 2.00
CA ALA A 249 -1.23 -8.68 2.01
C ALA A 249 -0.39 -8.60 3.31
N ASP A 250 -0.96 -8.82 4.50
CA ASP A 250 -0.23 -8.89 5.79
C ASP A 250 0.89 -9.94 5.73
N PHE A 251 0.54 -11.15 5.27
CA PHE A 251 1.51 -12.21 5.13
C PHE A 251 2.67 -11.81 4.22
N LEU A 252 2.37 -11.25 3.05
CA LEU A 252 3.38 -10.82 2.09
C LEU A 252 4.24 -9.69 2.63
N ALA A 253 3.62 -8.66 3.24
CA ALA A 253 4.34 -7.52 3.81
C ALA A 253 5.30 -8.00 4.92
N GLY A 254 4.82 -8.83 5.83
CA GLY A 254 5.65 -9.34 6.92
C GLY A 254 6.75 -10.32 6.48
N VAL A 255 6.45 -11.21 5.52
CA VAL A 255 7.45 -12.13 4.93
C VAL A 255 8.53 -11.34 4.19
N ALA A 256 8.12 -10.43 3.30
CA ALA A 256 9.05 -9.64 2.50
C ALA A 256 9.94 -8.77 3.38
N ARG A 257 9.36 -8.07 4.36
CA ARG A 257 10.12 -7.28 5.35
C ARG A 257 11.16 -8.13 6.07
N LYS A 258 10.79 -9.33 6.55
CA LYS A 258 11.73 -10.17 7.30
C LYS A 258 12.84 -10.72 6.41
N VAL A 259 12.51 -11.24 5.23
CA VAL A 259 13.50 -11.74 4.26
C VAL A 259 14.47 -10.62 3.87
N ALA A 260 13.94 -9.43 3.54
CA ALA A 260 14.74 -8.28 3.18
C ALA A 260 15.64 -7.79 4.34
N SER A 261 15.13 -7.78 5.57
CA SER A 261 15.92 -7.46 6.77
C SER A 261 17.06 -8.47 7.00
N ILE A 262 16.79 -9.78 6.89
CA ILE A 262 17.84 -10.80 7.04
C ILE A 262 18.91 -10.66 5.94
N GLU A 263 18.50 -10.49 4.68
CA GLU A 263 19.40 -10.27 3.55
C GLU A 263 20.22 -8.97 3.69
N LEU A 264 19.62 -7.87 4.19
CA LEU A 264 20.32 -6.63 4.51
C LEU A 264 21.43 -6.85 5.55
N ASN A 265 21.14 -7.64 6.58
CA ASN A 265 22.09 -7.93 7.65
C ASN A 265 23.15 -8.99 7.29
N GLY A 266 23.02 -9.65 6.13
CA GLY A 266 24.04 -10.56 5.59
C GLY A 266 23.83 -12.04 5.86
N ASP A 267 22.71 -12.39 6.48
CA ASP A 267 22.34 -13.77 6.81
C ASP A 267 21.22 -14.31 5.90
N GLY A 268 21.11 -13.72 4.69
CA GLY A 268 20.03 -13.97 3.75
C GLY A 268 19.89 -15.42 3.33
N ASP A 269 18.65 -15.81 3.03
CA ASP A 269 18.33 -17.11 2.47
C ASP A 269 18.24 -17.02 0.95
N PRO A 270 19.17 -17.63 0.18
CA PRO A 270 19.21 -17.43 -1.27
C PRO A 270 17.95 -17.94 -1.99
N GLU A 271 17.33 -19.02 -1.50
CA GLU A 271 16.14 -19.61 -2.10
C GLU A 271 14.92 -18.71 -1.89
N LEU A 272 14.68 -18.28 -0.64
CA LEU A 272 13.57 -17.37 -0.34
C LEU A 272 13.76 -16.00 -0.99
N THR A 273 14.99 -15.49 -1.05
CA THR A 273 15.28 -14.21 -1.69
C THR A 273 15.02 -14.28 -3.19
N ALA A 274 15.43 -15.38 -3.84
CA ALA A 274 15.15 -15.61 -5.26
C ALA A 274 13.65 -15.72 -5.55
N LEU A 275 12.90 -16.40 -4.67
CA LEU A 275 11.44 -16.53 -4.79
C LEU A 275 10.70 -15.21 -4.50
N LEU A 276 11.21 -14.38 -3.59
CA LEU A 276 10.60 -13.09 -3.27
C LEU A 276 10.81 -12.04 -4.37
N ARG A 277 11.98 -12.06 -5.02
CA ARG A 277 12.40 -11.03 -5.99
C ARG A 277 11.36 -10.68 -7.06
N PRO A 278 10.64 -11.62 -7.71
CA PRO A 278 9.64 -11.28 -8.73
C PRO A 278 8.49 -10.40 -8.23
N TYR A 279 8.24 -10.40 -6.92
CA TYR A 279 7.19 -9.60 -6.28
C TYR A 279 7.69 -8.22 -5.84
N VAL A 280 9.01 -8.00 -5.79
CA VAL A 280 9.60 -6.78 -5.26
C VAL A 280 9.63 -5.70 -6.33
N ASP A 281 9.14 -4.52 -5.95
CA ASP A 281 9.18 -3.32 -6.76
C ASP A 281 10.62 -2.91 -7.08
N PRO A 282 11.02 -2.85 -8.37
CA PRO A 282 12.35 -2.39 -8.76
C PRO A 282 12.65 -0.94 -8.36
N ARG A 283 11.62 -0.14 -8.05
CA ARG A 283 11.76 1.23 -7.54
C ARG A 283 11.65 1.30 -6.00
N SER A 284 11.86 0.18 -5.30
CA SER A 284 12.03 0.13 -3.85
C SER A 284 13.15 1.06 -3.39
N VAL A 285 12.97 1.71 -2.24
CA VAL A 285 13.97 2.64 -1.68
C VAL A 285 15.04 1.83 -0.98
N TRP A 286 16.19 1.63 -1.63
CA TRP A 286 17.21 0.71 -1.14
C TRP A 286 18.64 1.25 -1.34
N GLY A 287 19.40 1.26 -0.24
CA GLY A 287 20.76 1.78 -0.19
C GLY A 287 21.80 0.69 -0.38
N ASP A 288 21.72 -0.38 0.42
CA ASP A 288 22.74 -1.43 0.44
C ASP A 288 22.88 -2.14 -0.91
N ALA A 289 24.08 -2.02 -1.50
CA ALA A 289 24.32 -2.49 -2.84
C ALA A 289 24.32 -4.02 -2.98
N ARG A 290 24.69 -4.76 -1.92
CA ARG A 290 24.71 -6.22 -1.96
C ARG A 290 23.29 -6.76 -1.99
N SER A 291 22.52 -6.45 -0.96
CA SER A 291 21.13 -6.93 -0.82
C SER A 291 20.22 -6.34 -1.90
N GLY A 292 20.45 -5.11 -2.35
CA GLY A 292 19.67 -4.47 -3.41
C GLY A 292 19.77 -5.21 -4.76
N ARG A 293 20.96 -5.72 -5.12
CA ARG A 293 21.14 -6.54 -6.33
C ARG A 293 20.34 -7.84 -6.27
N THR A 294 20.23 -8.43 -5.09
CA THR A 294 19.51 -9.70 -4.88
C THR A 294 18.00 -9.48 -4.81
N LEU A 295 17.53 -8.45 -4.09
CA LEU A 295 16.12 -8.20 -3.78
C LEU A 295 15.40 -7.35 -4.83
N VAL A 296 16.01 -6.22 -5.23
CA VAL A 296 15.35 -5.16 -6.01
C VAL A 296 15.73 -5.27 -7.50
N GLY A 297 16.88 -5.85 -7.80
CA GLY A 297 17.35 -6.09 -9.16
C GLY A 297 17.98 -4.89 -9.86
N GLN A 298 18.10 -3.74 -9.17
CA GLN A 298 18.89 -2.59 -9.58
C GLN A 298 19.63 -2.01 -8.37
N VAL A 299 20.96 -1.91 -8.49
CA VAL A 299 21.81 -0.97 -7.75
C VAL A 299 22.88 -0.45 -8.69
#